data_AF-A0A2Z2KFW3-F1
#
_entry.id   AF-A0A2Z2KFW3-F1
#
_cell.length_a   1.000
_cell.length_b   1.000
_cell.length_c   1.000
_cell.angle_alpha   90.00
_cell.angle_beta   90.00
_cell.angle_gamma   90.00
#
_symmetry.space_group_name_H-M   'P 1'
#
loop_
_entity.id
_entity.type
_entity.pdbx_description
1 polymer ?
#
loop_
_entity_poly.entity_id
_entity_poly.type
_entity_poly.pdbx_seq_one_letter_code
_entity_poly.pdbx_strand_id
1 'polypeptide(L)'
;MKKRRKWILLGSVLIVLLVVGLIQFYAYIMKSQWGEQQIAEDIARTQAGLTEISKAQKSVWGEEAIYWVLTGNNAAGQELMVWVRFLPGGTAAEGENAVYGEEISKGTSEEQVRAIIKSQLPGIKVERLLPGVFNGEYVWQLFYQQEGIYHYKFFRFADGTEIGEGYNLPQQ
;
A
#
# COMPACT_ATOMS: atom_id res chain seq x y z
N MET A 1 -37.31 -36.95 15.09
CA MET A 1 -36.07 -36.16 15.30
C MET A 1 -34.90 -36.51 14.37
N LYS A 2 -34.70 -37.78 13.95
CA LYS A 2 -33.55 -38.20 13.11
C LYS A 2 -33.48 -37.53 11.71
N LYS A 3 -34.61 -37.30 11.03
CA LYS A 3 -34.62 -36.66 9.70
C LYS A 3 -34.15 -35.19 9.76
N ARG A 4 -34.65 -34.39 10.71
CA ARG A 4 -34.22 -32.99 10.90
C ARG A 4 -32.71 -32.87 11.17
N ARG A 5 -32.15 -33.77 11.99
CA ARG A 5 -30.70 -33.83 12.28
C ARG A 5 -29.86 -34.12 11.02
N LYS A 6 -30.34 -34.97 10.11
CA LYS A 6 -29.68 -35.24 8.81
C LYS A 6 -29.69 -34.02 7.89
N TRP A 7 -30.78 -33.27 7.82
CA TRP A 7 -30.86 -32.04 7.02
C TRP A 7 -30.02 -30.90 7.60
N ILE A 8 -29.95 -30.79 8.93
CA ILE A 8 -29.05 -29.83 9.60
C ILE A 8 -27.59 -30.20 9.33
N LEU A 9 -27.23 -31.49 9.44
CA LEU A 9 -25.88 -31.96 9.10
C LEU A 9 -25.54 -31.69 7.64
N LEU A 10 -26.45 -31.99 6.71
CA LEU A 10 -26.24 -31.74 5.28
C LEU A 10 -26.10 -30.24 4.98
N GLY A 11 -26.95 -29.41 5.57
CA GLY A 11 -26.84 -27.95 5.48
C GLY A 11 -25.52 -27.43 6.06
N SER A 12 -25.08 -27.96 7.21
CA SER A 12 -23.80 -27.58 7.81
C SER A 12 -22.61 -27.95 6.93
N VAL A 13 -22.61 -29.14 6.31
CA VAL A 13 -21.56 -29.56 5.37
C VAL A 13 -21.55 -28.66 4.14
N LEU A 14 -22.72 -28.30 3.60
CA LEU A 14 -22.81 -27.38 2.47
C LEU A 14 -22.24 -26.00 2.81
N ILE A 15 -22.57 -25.46 4.00
CA ILE A 15 -22.02 -24.18 4.48
C ILE A 15 -20.51 -24.27 4.63
N VAL A 16 -19.98 -25.34 5.24
CA VAL A 16 -18.53 -25.54 5.39
C VAL A 16 -17.84 -25.57 4.03
N LEU A 17 -18.40 -26.30 3.05
CA LEU A 17 -17.85 -26.35 1.69
C LEU A 17 -17.87 -24.97 1.02
N LEU A 18 -18.94 -24.19 1.22
CA LEU A 18 -19.04 -22.84 0.68
C LEU A 18 -17.99 -21.90 1.30
N VAL A 19 -17.79 -21.97 2.63
CA VAL A 19 -16.75 -21.20 3.33
C VAL A 19 -15.35 -21.58 2.85
N VAL A 20 -15.05 -22.88 2.73
CA VAL A 20 -13.75 -23.36 2.20
C VAL A 20 -13.54 -22.89 0.76
N GLY A 21 -14.58 -22.94 -0.07
CA GLY A 21 -14.54 -22.43 -1.44
C GLY A 21 -14.24 -20.93 -1.50
N LEU A 22 -14.88 -20.13 -0.64
CA LEU A 22 -14.63 -18.68 -0.54
C LEU A 22 -13.19 -18.38 -0.08
N ILE A 23 -12.67 -19.13 0.90
CA ILE A 23 -11.28 -18.97 1.37
C ILE A 23 -10.29 -19.29 0.25
N GLN A 24 -10.49 -20.39 -0.48
CA GLN A 24 -9.62 -20.78 -1.60
C GLN A 24 -9.68 -19.76 -2.75
N PHE A 25 -10.88 -19.28 -3.08
CA PHE A 25 -11.07 -18.26 -4.09
C PHE A 25 -10.35 -16.95 -3.71
N TYR A 26 -10.49 -16.51 -2.46
CA TYR A 26 -9.79 -15.34 -1.95
C TYR A 26 -8.26 -15.51 -2.00
N ALA A 27 -7.75 -16.65 -1.54
CA ALA A 27 -6.31 -16.96 -1.61
C ALA A 27 -5.78 -17.00 -3.04
N TYR A 28 -6.56 -17.52 -3.98
CA TYR A 28 -6.20 -17.56 -5.40
C TYR A 28 -6.04 -16.16 -6.00
N ILE A 29 -7.00 -15.25 -5.73
CA ILE A 29 -6.91 -13.87 -6.20
C ILE A 29 -5.75 -13.12 -5.55
N MET A 30 -5.51 -13.34 -4.25
CA MET A 30 -4.47 -12.62 -3.51
C MET A 30 -3.05 -13.14 -3.75
N LYS A 31 -2.90 -14.36 -4.30
CA LYS A 31 -1.60 -15.02 -4.51
C LYS A 31 -0.57 -14.14 -5.22
N SER A 32 -1.00 -13.39 -6.25
CA SER A 32 -0.11 -12.49 -6.99
C SER A 32 0.40 -11.36 -6.11
N GLN A 33 -0.48 -10.70 -5.34
CA GLN A 33 -0.12 -9.60 -4.44
C GLN A 33 0.80 -10.07 -3.31
N TRP A 34 0.54 -11.24 -2.72
CA TRP A 34 1.41 -11.82 -1.70
C TRP A 34 2.79 -12.20 -2.25
N GLY A 35 2.84 -12.70 -3.48
CA GLY A 35 4.10 -12.99 -4.15
C GLY A 35 4.93 -11.73 -4.37
N GLU A 36 4.31 -10.66 -4.88
CA GLU A 36 4.99 -9.37 -5.04
C GLU A 36 5.45 -8.78 -3.71
N GLN A 37 4.60 -8.83 -2.68
CA GLN A 37 4.96 -8.35 -1.34
C GLN A 37 6.21 -9.08 -0.82
N GLN A 38 6.24 -10.42 -0.90
CA GLN A 38 7.39 -11.21 -0.46
C GLN A 38 8.66 -10.83 -1.22
N ILE A 39 8.57 -10.66 -2.54
CA ILE A 39 9.70 -10.20 -3.38
C ILE A 39 10.19 -8.82 -2.91
N ALA A 40 9.28 -7.90 -2.64
CA ALA A 40 9.63 -6.56 -2.19
C ALA A 40 10.27 -6.57 -0.79
N GLU A 41 9.78 -7.41 0.13
CA GLU A 41 10.36 -7.61 1.45
C GLU A 41 11.78 -8.17 1.36
N ASP A 42 12.01 -9.19 0.53
CA ASP A 42 13.33 -9.79 0.33
C ASP A 42 14.31 -8.77 -0.28
N ILE A 43 13.86 -7.99 -1.28
CA ILE A 43 14.65 -6.92 -1.89
C ILE A 43 15.00 -5.84 -0.86
N ALA A 44 14.03 -5.38 -0.06
CA ALA A 44 14.27 -4.35 0.93
C ALA A 44 15.24 -4.80 2.04
N ARG A 45 15.19 -6.08 2.42
CA ARG A 45 16.15 -6.66 3.37
C ARG A 45 17.56 -6.76 2.77
N THR A 46 17.65 -7.27 1.54
CA THR A 46 18.94 -7.58 0.91
C THR A 46 19.65 -6.37 0.31
N GLN A 47 18.91 -5.42 -0.26
CA GLN A 47 19.47 -4.27 -0.96
C GLN A 47 19.40 -2.96 -0.16
N ALA A 48 18.40 -2.79 0.71
CA ALA A 48 18.20 -1.56 1.49
C ALA A 48 18.46 -1.71 2.99
N GLY A 49 18.78 -2.93 3.46
CA GLY A 49 19.23 -3.18 4.83
C GLY A 49 18.13 -3.15 5.90
N LEU A 50 16.85 -3.31 5.53
CA LEU A 50 15.79 -3.52 6.53
C LEU A 50 16.00 -4.85 7.25
N THR A 51 15.96 -4.83 8.58
CA THR A 51 15.99 -6.04 9.42
C THR A 51 14.60 -6.36 9.95
N GLU A 52 13.78 -5.34 10.19
CA GLU A 52 12.40 -5.47 10.62
C GLU A 52 11.51 -4.70 9.65
N ILE A 53 10.35 -5.26 9.31
CA ILE A 53 9.38 -4.63 8.42
C ILE A 53 8.11 -4.47 9.23
N SER A 54 7.72 -3.22 9.51
CA SER A 54 6.52 -2.88 10.25
C SER A 54 5.31 -2.70 9.33
N LYS A 55 5.55 -2.26 8.09
CA LYS A 55 4.50 -1.95 7.13
C LYS A 55 4.96 -2.26 5.70
N ALA A 56 4.07 -2.83 4.89
CA ALA A 56 4.27 -2.99 3.46
C ALA A 56 2.99 -2.52 2.74
N GLN A 57 3.11 -1.59 1.80
CA GLN A 57 2.00 -1.01 1.08
C GLN A 57 2.30 -0.94 -0.41
N LYS A 58 1.36 -1.38 -1.24
CA LYS A 58 1.44 -1.20 -2.68
C LYS A 58 0.87 0.15 -3.11
N SER A 59 1.69 0.94 -3.80
CA SER A 59 1.30 2.17 -4.48
C SER A 59 1.29 1.94 -5.99
N VAL A 60 0.22 2.39 -6.65
CA VAL A 60 0.09 2.31 -8.11
C VAL A 60 -0.39 3.65 -8.62
N TRP A 61 0.42 4.27 -9.47
CA TRP A 61 0.09 5.51 -10.16
C TRP A 61 0.52 5.45 -11.63
N GLY A 62 -0.36 4.94 -12.49
CA GLY A 62 -0.02 4.64 -13.89
C GLY A 62 0.92 3.44 -14.03
N GLU A 63 1.39 3.21 -15.26
CA GLU A 63 2.22 2.03 -15.60
C GLU A 63 3.67 2.17 -15.13
N GLU A 64 4.18 3.40 -15.04
CA GLU A 64 5.58 3.67 -14.69
C GLU A 64 5.83 3.79 -13.18
N ALA A 65 4.78 3.97 -12.36
CA ALA A 65 4.88 4.14 -10.91
C ALA A 65 4.09 3.08 -10.14
N ILE A 66 4.51 1.83 -10.30
CA ILE A 66 4.08 0.68 -9.49
C ILE A 66 5.19 0.41 -8.47
N TYR A 67 4.89 0.59 -7.19
CA TYR A 67 5.87 0.44 -6.12
C TYR A 67 5.28 -0.35 -4.95
N TRP A 68 6.09 -1.23 -4.38
CA TRP A 68 5.90 -1.66 -2.99
C TRP A 68 6.76 -0.78 -2.11
N VAL A 69 6.13 -0.16 -1.12
CA VAL A 69 6.82 0.69 -0.15
C VAL A 69 6.77 0.03 1.22
N LEU A 70 7.95 -0.14 1.80
CA LEU A 70 8.17 -0.84 3.04
C LEU A 70 8.71 0.12 4.08
N THR A 71 8.18 0.06 5.29
CA THR A 71 8.65 0.81 6.44
C THR A 71 9.10 -0.16 7.52
N GLY A 72 10.15 0.19 8.22
CA GLY A 72 10.67 -0.62 9.33
C GLY A 72 12.03 -0.13 9.79
N ASN A 73 12.78 -1.00 10.48
CA ASN A 73 14.06 -0.64 11.07
C ASN A 73 15.22 -1.34 10.39
N ASN A 74 16.37 -0.67 10.32
CA ASN A 74 17.65 -1.30 9.99
C ASN A 74 18.34 -1.88 11.25
N ALA A 75 19.50 -2.50 11.06
CA ALA A 75 20.30 -3.09 12.15
C ALA A 75 20.79 -2.05 13.19
N ALA A 76 20.83 -0.76 12.85
CA ALA A 76 21.18 0.32 13.76
C ALA A 76 19.96 0.85 14.56
N GLY A 77 18.76 0.32 14.31
CA GLY A 77 17.51 0.76 14.93
C GLY A 77 16.96 2.07 14.35
N GLN A 78 17.47 2.50 13.20
CA GLN A 78 16.93 3.66 12.47
C GLN A 78 15.72 3.24 11.65
N GLU A 79 14.69 4.07 11.63
CA GLU A 79 13.50 3.84 10.82
C GLU A 79 13.74 4.25 9.36
N LEU A 80 13.52 3.32 8.44
CA LEU A 80 13.69 3.48 7.00
C LEU A 80 12.37 3.32 6.27
N MET A 81 12.25 4.03 5.16
CA MET A 81 11.25 3.80 4.13
C MET A 81 11.95 3.36 2.84
N VAL A 82 11.48 2.27 2.24
CA VAL A 82 12.09 1.64 1.06
C VAL A 82 11.05 1.47 -0.02
N TRP A 83 11.32 2.05 -1.20
CA TRP A 83 10.52 1.93 -2.40
C TRP A 83 11.16 0.91 -3.34
N VAL A 84 10.43 -0.17 -3.62
CA VAL A 84 10.81 -1.20 -4.60
C VAL A 84 9.91 -1.07 -5.81
N ARG A 85 10.50 -0.79 -6.98
CA ARG A 85 9.78 -0.60 -8.24
C ARG A 85 9.36 -1.94 -8.83
N PHE A 86 8.16 -1.99 -9.38
CA PHE A 86 7.61 -3.13 -10.12
C PHE A 86 7.23 -2.68 -11.54
N LEU A 87 7.30 -3.63 -12.48
CA LEU A 87 6.82 -3.47 -13.84
C LEU A 87 5.36 -3.92 -13.94
N PRO A 88 4.62 -3.47 -14.98
CA PRO A 88 3.35 -4.07 -15.33
C PRO A 88 3.48 -5.59 -15.45
N GLY A 89 2.60 -6.33 -14.77
CA GLY A 89 2.67 -7.79 -14.68
C GLY A 89 3.29 -8.34 -13.39
N GLY A 90 3.76 -7.48 -12.48
CA GLY A 90 4.11 -7.87 -11.10
C GLY A 90 5.54 -8.40 -10.93
N THR A 91 6.44 -8.11 -11.87
CA THR A 91 7.87 -8.38 -11.72
C THR A 91 8.58 -7.18 -11.10
N ALA A 92 9.51 -7.40 -10.18
CA ALA A 92 10.36 -6.32 -9.68
C ALA A 92 11.23 -5.79 -10.82
N ALA A 93 11.41 -4.47 -10.88
CA ALA A 93 12.34 -3.85 -11.82
C ALA A 93 13.78 -4.15 -11.39
N GLU A 94 14.71 -4.08 -12.35
CA GLU A 94 16.14 -4.25 -12.12
C GLU A 94 16.90 -2.98 -12.53
N GLY A 95 18.09 -2.78 -11.96
CA GLY A 95 19.00 -1.70 -12.34
C GLY A 95 18.96 -0.48 -11.41
N GLU A 96 19.61 0.59 -11.87
CA GLU A 96 19.73 1.85 -11.14
C GLU A 96 18.33 2.48 -11.03
N ASN A 97 17.90 2.82 -9.81
CA ASN A 97 16.54 3.28 -9.44
C ASN A 97 15.45 2.21 -9.28
N ALA A 98 15.79 0.91 -9.33
CA ALA A 98 14.84 -0.16 -9.00
C ALA A 98 14.46 -0.17 -7.51
N VAL A 99 15.39 0.20 -6.65
CA VAL A 99 15.22 0.26 -5.20
C VAL A 99 15.77 1.59 -4.69
N TYR A 100 14.99 2.25 -3.85
CA TYR A 100 15.42 3.42 -3.11
C TYR A 100 15.06 3.27 -1.65
N GLY A 101 16.00 3.52 -0.75
CA GLY A 101 15.79 3.50 0.69
C GLY A 101 16.29 4.79 1.31
N GLU A 102 15.51 5.36 2.21
CA GLU A 102 15.89 6.57 2.94
C GLU A 102 15.41 6.50 4.39
N GLU A 103 16.17 7.11 5.29
CA GLU A 103 15.74 7.27 6.68
C GLU A 103 14.51 8.18 6.76
N ILE A 104 13.50 7.78 7.52
CA ILE A 104 12.30 8.62 7.73
C ILE A 104 12.67 9.97 8.37
N SER A 105 13.73 9.99 9.18
CA SER A 105 14.28 11.19 9.81
C SER A 105 14.73 12.29 8.84
N LYS A 106 15.04 11.94 7.58
CA LYS A 106 15.47 12.87 6.52
C LYS A 106 14.32 13.35 5.63
N GLY A 107 13.12 12.81 5.84
CA GLY A 107 11.91 13.20 5.13
C GLY A 107 10.79 13.54 6.09
N THR A 108 9.58 13.38 5.60
CA THR A 108 8.34 13.64 6.29
C THR A 108 7.71 12.30 6.68
N SER A 109 7.54 12.07 7.97
CA SER A 109 6.87 10.88 8.51
C SER A 109 5.37 10.89 8.21
N GLU A 110 4.71 9.75 8.43
CA GLU A 110 3.25 9.64 8.24
C GLU A 110 2.51 10.60 9.19
N GLU A 111 2.98 10.74 10.43
CA GLU A 111 2.42 11.65 11.43
C GLU A 111 2.59 13.10 11.00
N GLN A 112 3.77 13.46 10.49
CA GLN A 112 4.06 14.81 10.03
C GLN A 112 3.20 15.18 8.81
N VAL A 113 3.09 14.31 7.81
CA VAL A 113 2.25 14.61 6.64
C VAL A 113 0.77 14.64 7.01
N ARG A 114 0.32 13.82 7.97
CA ARG A 114 -1.06 13.90 8.50
C ARG A 114 -1.33 15.24 9.18
N ALA A 115 -0.35 15.80 9.89
CA ALA A 115 -0.46 17.13 10.47
C ALA A 115 -0.54 18.22 9.39
N ILE A 116 0.28 18.13 8.34
CA ILE A 116 0.22 19.02 7.17
C ILE A 116 -1.16 18.95 6.51
N ILE A 117 -1.66 17.76 6.22
CA ILE A 117 -2.97 17.53 5.60
C ILE A 117 -4.08 18.14 6.46
N LYS A 118 -4.08 17.90 7.77
CA LYS A 118 -5.08 18.44 8.69
C LYS A 118 -5.08 19.96 8.71
N SER A 119 -3.91 20.58 8.57
CA SER A 119 -3.75 22.04 8.54
C SER A 119 -4.19 22.65 7.20
N GLN A 120 -3.86 22.01 6.08
CA GLN A 120 -4.12 22.56 4.74
C GLN A 120 -5.52 22.23 4.23
N LEU A 121 -6.07 21.09 4.62
CA LEU A 121 -7.35 20.55 4.15
C LEU A 121 -8.25 20.21 5.36
N PRO A 122 -8.71 21.21 6.12
CA PRO A 122 -9.58 20.96 7.26
C PRO A 122 -10.93 20.39 6.81
N GLY A 123 -11.44 19.39 7.52
CA GLY A 123 -12.78 18.83 7.29
C GLY A 123 -12.90 17.80 6.17
N ILE A 124 -11.80 17.42 5.52
CA ILE A 124 -11.81 16.32 4.55
C ILE A 124 -11.98 14.95 5.23
N LYS A 125 -12.50 13.98 4.48
CA LYS A 125 -12.48 12.57 4.87
C LYS A 125 -11.31 11.88 4.17
N VAL A 126 -10.28 11.50 4.92
CA VAL A 126 -9.13 10.75 4.39
C VAL A 126 -9.57 9.30 4.16
N GLU A 127 -9.58 8.87 2.90
CA GLU A 127 -9.91 7.48 2.53
C GLU A 127 -8.66 6.61 2.53
N ARG A 128 -7.52 7.14 2.07
CA ARG A 128 -6.24 6.44 2.05
C ARG A 128 -5.07 7.41 2.07
N LEU A 129 -4.04 7.08 2.84
CA LEU A 129 -2.75 7.75 2.81
C LEU A 129 -1.67 6.66 2.78
N LEU A 130 -0.80 6.70 1.78
CA LEU A 130 0.30 5.75 1.63
C LEU A 130 1.47 6.42 0.93
N PRO A 131 2.70 5.95 1.16
CA PRO A 131 3.84 6.43 0.40
C PRO A 131 3.85 5.78 -1.00
N GLY A 132 4.39 6.52 -1.98
CA GLY A 132 4.39 6.14 -3.39
C GLY A 132 5.37 6.99 -4.19
N VAL A 133 5.18 6.99 -5.51
CA VAL A 133 5.95 7.81 -6.44
C VAL A 133 5.01 8.53 -7.39
N PHE A 134 5.25 9.82 -7.61
CA PHE A 134 4.51 10.66 -8.55
C PHE A 134 5.50 11.52 -9.35
N ASN A 135 5.43 11.46 -10.67
CA ASN A 135 6.33 12.18 -11.59
C ASN A 135 7.84 11.99 -11.26
N GLY A 136 8.22 10.79 -10.82
CA GLY A 136 9.60 10.46 -10.45
C GLY A 136 10.03 10.92 -9.04
N GLU A 137 9.13 11.55 -8.28
CA GLU A 137 9.40 11.96 -6.90
C GLU A 137 8.75 11.02 -5.89
N TYR A 138 9.45 10.75 -4.78
CA TYR A 138 8.90 10.01 -3.65
C TYR A 138 7.91 10.89 -2.90
N VAL A 139 6.69 10.38 -2.70
CA VAL A 139 5.58 11.16 -2.19
C VAL A 139 4.74 10.37 -1.19
N TRP A 140 3.98 11.09 -0.39
CA TRP A 140 2.76 10.61 0.24
C TRP A 140 1.58 10.88 -0.68
N GLN A 141 0.91 9.80 -1.12
CA GLN A 141 -0.30 9.85 -1.93
C GLN A 141 -1.52 9.86 -1.01
N LEU A 142 -2.23 10.99 -1.02
CA LEU A 142 -3.50 11.18 -0.33
C LEU A 142 -4.65 10.92 -1.30
N PHE A 143 -5.55 10.02 -0.90
CA PHE A 143 -6.88 9.85 -1.48
C PHE A 143 -7.91 10.29 -0.44
N TYR A 144 -8.75 11.24 -0.80
CA TYR A 144 -9.70 11.84 0.14
C TYR A 144 -11.01 12.21 -0.54
N GLN A 145 -12.04 12.40 0.28
CA GLN A 145 -13.33 12.91 -0.12
C GLN A 145 -13.56 14.30 0.49
N GLN A 146 -14.03 15.23 -0.34
CA GLN A 146 -14.47 16.56 0.07
C GLN A 146 -15.78 16.88 -0.66
N GLU A 147 -16.81 17.24 0.10
CA GLU A 147 -18.13 17.61 -0.45
C GLU A 147 -18.72 16.56 -1.41
N GLY A 148 -18.48 15.27 -1.12
CA GLY A 148 -18.96 14.16 -1.95
C GLY A 148 -18.06 13.81 -3.14
N ILE A 149 -17.07 14.63 -3.47
CA ILE A 149 -16.15 14.44 -4.59
C ILE A 149 -14.86 13.77 -4.08
N TYR A 150 -14.33 12.84 -4.85
CA TYR A 150 -13.08 12.15 -4.54
C TYR A 150 -11.90 12.81 -5.24
N HIS A 151 -10.80 12.95 -4.51
CA HIS A 151 -9.62 13.68 -4.91
C HIS A 151 -8.34 12.90 -4.62
N TYR A 152 -7.34 13.09 -5.46
CA TYR A 152 -5.94 12.73 -5.17
C TYR A 152 -5.10 13.99 -4.97
N LYS A 153 -4.22 13.94 -3.97
CA LYS A 153 -3.18 14.94 -3.73
C LYS A 153 -1.88 14.26 -3.34
N PHE A 154 -0.75 14.87 -3.67
CA PHE A 154 0.58 14.31 -3.43
C PHE A 154 1.42 15.29 -2.62
N PHE A 155 2.12 14.77 -1.62
CA PHE A 155 3.04 15.55 -0.80
C PHE A 155 4.43 14.95 -0.89
N ARG A 156 5.46 15.75 -1.17
CA ARG A 156 6.85 15.29 -1.27
C ARG A 156 7.28 14.59 0.02
N PHE A 157 7.92 13.44 -0.09
CA PHE A 157 8.49 12.77 1.07
C PHE A 157 9.59 13.64 1.71
N ALA A 158 10.40 14.33 0.91
CA ALA A 158 11.54 15.12 1.40
C ALA A 158 11.14 16.25 2.38
N ASP A 159 10.03 16.95 2.12
CA ASP A 159 9.69 18.19 2.84
C ASP A 159 8.19 18.37 3.14
N GLY A 160 7.34 17.46 2.68
CA GLY A 160 5.89 17.50 2.90
C GLY A 160 5.16 18.56 2.06
N THR A 161 5.84 19.21 1.11
CA THR A 161 5.21 20.19 0.22
C THR A 161 4.32 19.51 -0.82
N GLU A 162 3.24 20.17 -1.22
CA GLU A 162 2.33 19.65 -2.25
C GLU A 162 3.00 19.67 -3.63
N ILE A 163 2.76 18.63 -4.44
CA ILE A 163 3.20 18.55 -5.83
C ILE A 163 2.06 18.17 -6.79
N GLY A 164 2.05 18.81 -7.95
CA GLY A 164 0.99 18.68 -8.96
C GLY A 164 -0.23 19.56 -8.65
N GLU A 165 -1.20 19.58 -9.56
CA GLU A 165 -2.43 20.39 -9.40
C GLU A 165 -3.56 19.65 -8.65
N GLY A 166 -3.29 18.44 -8.15
CA GLY A 166 -4.31 17.54 -7.64
C GLY A 166 -5.19 16.97 -8.76
N TYR A 167 -5.70 15.75 -8.57
CA TYR A 167 -6.58 15.11 -9.55
C TYR A 167 -7.99 14.95 -8.96
N ASN A 168 -8.98 15.51 -9.65
CA ASN A 168 -10.39 15.32 -9.33
C ASN A 168 -10.90 14.12 -10.10
N LEU A 169 -11.47 13.14 -9.40
CA LEU A 169 -12.18 12.07 -10.07
C LEU A 169 -13.58 12.57 -10.46
N PRO A 170 -14.02 12.39 -11.72
CA PRO A 170 -15.39 12.72 -12.09
C PRO A 170 -16.37 11.91 -11.24
N GLN A 171 -17.51 12.52 -10.89
CA GLN A 171 -18.60 11.80 -10.23
C GLN A 171 -19.06 10.67 -11.13
N GLN A 172 -19.13 9.44 -10.58
CA GLN A 172 -19.76 8.29 -11.24
C GLN A 172 -21.26 8.31 -11.05
#